data_AF-A0A6A6NIJ6-F1
#
_entry.id   AF-A0A6A6NIJ6-F1
#
_cell.length_a   1.000
_cell.length_b   1.000
_cell.length_c   1.000
_cell.angle_alpha   90.00
_cell.angle_beta   90.00
_cell.angle_gamma   90.00
#
_symmetry.space_group_name_H-M   'P 1'
#
loop_
_entity.id
_entity.type
_entity.pdbx_description
1 polymer ?
#
loop_
_entity_poly.entity_id
_entity_poly.type
_entity_poly.pdbx_seq_one_letter_code
_entity_poly.pdbx_strand_id
1 'polypeptide(L)'
;MGAQVRNYDCATYKNEEDTDMRKGPWTVEEDAILTEYVAIHGEGRWNAAARCAGLKRTGKSCRLRWLNYLRPDVRRGNITLQEQLLILELHSRWGNRWSKIAQYLPGRTDNEIKNYWRTRVQKQAKQLKCDVNSKQFRDAMRYIWMPRLVERIRAATGSSGSIHRILQLQQQPQ
;
A
#
# COMPACT_ATOMS: atom_id res chain seq x y z
N MET A 1 -36.48 -2.65 12.23
CA MET A 1 -35.99 -1.27 12.49
C MET A 1 -35.02 -0.93 11.37
N GLY A 2 -35.53 -0.33 10.29
CA GLY A 2 -34.73 0.03 9.13
C GLY A 2 -34.08 1.39 9.34
N ALA A 3 -32.74 1.45 9.23
CA ALA A 3 -32.04 2.72 9.18
C ALA A 3 -32.44 3.42 7.87
N GLN A 4 -33.10 4.59 7.98
CA GLN A 4 -33.38 5.45 6.84
C GLN A 4 -32.05 5.87 6.20
N VAL A 5 -31.77 5.33 5.02
CA VAL A 5 -30.71 5.82 4.15
C VAL A 5 -31.14 7.22 3.72
N ARG A 6 -30.47 8.24 4.27
CA ARG A 6 -30.70 9.63 3.86
C ARG A 6 -30.20 9.78 2.42
N ASN A 7 -31.13 9.99 1.49
CA ASN A 7 -30.82 10.51 0.16
C ASN A 7 -30.28 11.93 0.35
N TYR A 8 -28.95 12.08 0.44
CA TYR A 8 -28.32 13.38 0.44
C TYR A 8 -28.31 13.92 -0.98
N ASP A 9 -29.32 14.73 -1.29
CA ASP A 9 -29.38 15.48 -2.53
C ASP A 9 -28.17 16.43 -2.59
N CYS A 10 -27.30 16.24 -3.59
CA CYS A 10 -26.02 16.94 -3.74
C CYS A 10 -26.18 18.45 -4.00
N ALA A 11 -27.40 18.90 -4.29
CA ALA A 11 -27.67 20.21 -4.87
C ALA A 11 -27.75 21.38 -3.87
N THR A 12 -27.78 21.16 -2.55
CA THR A 12 -28.20 22.23 -1.60
C THR A 12 -27.27 22.54 -0.41
N TYR A 13 -26.09 21.94 -0.30
CA TYR A 13 -25.17 22.31 0.80
C TYR A 13 -24.32 23.54 0.46
N LYS A 14 -24.60 24.63 1.17
CA LYS A 14 -23.81 25.87 1.19
C LYS A 14 -22.35 25.56 1.57
N ASN A 15 -21.41 26.28 0.96
CA ASN A 15 -20.01 26.31 1.37
C ASN A 15 -19.90 26.93 2.77
N GLU A 16 -20.17 26.16 3.82
CA GLU A 16 -19.83 26.56 5.18
C GLU A 16 -18.33 26.33 5.39
N GLU A 17 -17.63 27.46 5.44
CA GLU A 17 -16.28 27.77 5.91
C GLU A 17 -15.25 26.63 6.06
N ASP A 18 -14.15 26.84 5.34
CA ASP A 18 -12.90 26.08 5.25
C ASP A 18 -12.09 25.99 6.58
N THR A 19 -12.72 26.20 7.74
CA THR A 19 -12.03 26.49 9.01
C THR A 19 -11.93 25.31 9.99
N ASP A 20 -12.61 24.18 9.76
CA ASP A 20 -12.52 23.00 10.65
C ASP A 20 -12.30 21.66 9.92
N MET A 21 -11.28 21.62 9.05
CA MET A 21 -10.84 20.34 8.48
C MET A 21 -10.06 19.51 9.49
N ARG A 22 -10.59 18.32 9.83
CA ARG A 22 -9.97 17.41 10.78
C ARG A 22 -8.67 16.82 10.22
N LYS A 23 -7.57 17.10 10.91
CA LYS A 23 -6.26 16.47 10.69
C LYS A 23 -6.09 15.28 11.64
N GLY A 24 -5.23 14.32 11.26
CA GLY A 24 -4.91 13.16 12.10
C GLY A 24 -5.60 11.86 11.66
N PRO A 25 -5.56 10.81 12.51
CA PRO A 25 -5.99 9.46 12.14
C PRO A 25 -7.48 9.41 11.80
N TRP A 26 -7.82 8.55 10.84
CA TRP A 26 -9.19 8.21 10.48
C TRP A 26 -9.83 7.38 11.59
N THR A 27 -11.03 7.75 11.99
CA THR A 27 -11.83 6.95 12.94
C THR A 27 -12.61 5.86 12.20
N VAL A 28 -13.14 4.90 12.94
CA VAL A 28 -13.94 3.79 12.37
C VAL A 28 -15.23 4.33 11.77
N GLU A 29 -15.81 5.37 12.38
CA GLU A 29 -17.01 6.04 11.90
C GLU A 29 -16.75 6.76 10.57
N GLU A 30 -15.64 7.48 10.46
CA GLU A 30 -15.23 8.12 9.20
C GLU A 30 -15.00 7.08 8.09
N ASP A 31 -14.39 5.94 8.43
CA ASP A 31 -14.16 4.83 7.50
C ASP A 31 -15.48 4.20 7.02
N ALA A 32 -16.45 4.00 7.93
CA ALA A 32 -17.76 3.46 7.61
C ALA A 32 -18.51 4.38 6.65
N ILE A 33 -18.55 5.69 6.94
CA ILE A 33 -19.17 6.72 6.10
C ILE A 33 -18.55 6.73 4.70
N LEU A 34 -17.22 6.73 4.60
CA LEU A 34 -16.54 6.73 3.30
C LEU A 34 -16.83 5.44 2.52
N THR A 35 -16.87 4.29 3.21
CA THR A 35 -17.14 2.99 2.59
C THR A 35 -18.55 2.89 2.05
N GLU A 36 -19.54 3.31 2.84
CA GLU A 36 -20.95 3.36 2.44
C GLU A 36 -21.16 4.28 1.24
N TYR A 37 -20.59 5.49 1.28
CA TYR A 37 -20.68 6.43 0.17
C TYR A 37 -20.12 5.84 -1.14
N VAL A 38 -18.93 5.23 -1.08
CA VAL A 38 -18.31 4.63 -2.26
C VAL A 38 -19.09 3.41 -2.76
N ALA A 39 -19.71 2.63 -1.87
CA ALA A 39 -20.56 1.50 -2.26
C ALA A 39 -21.81 1.96 -3.04
N ILE A 40 -22.38 3.12 -2.68
CA ILE A 40 -23.59 3.67 -3.33
C ILE A 40 -23.25 4.43 -4.62
N HIS A 41 -22.20 5.25 -4.61
CA HIS A 41 -21.90 6.21 -5.69
C HIS A 41 -20.72 5.82 -6.59
N GLY A 42 -20.01 4.73 -6.25
CA GLY A 42 -18.81 4.28 -6.94
C GLY A 42 -17.53 4.99 -6.49
N GLU A 43 -16.38 4.50 -6.96
CA GLU A 43 -15.08 5.08 -6.68
C GLU A 43 -14.83 6.37 -7.48
N GLY A 44 -14.21 7.37 -6.84
CA GLY A 44 -13.82 8.61 -7.50
C GLY A 44 -14.59 9.83 -7.00
N ARG A 45 -14.48 10.95 -7.74
CA ARG A 45 -15.07 12.25 -7.37
C ARG A 45 -14.87 12.61 -5.89
N TRP A 46 -13.65 12.38 -5.38
CA TRP A 46 -13.39 12.38 -3.93
C TRP A 46 -13.73 13.69 -3.21
N ASN A 47 -13.68 14.83 -3.91
CA ASN A 47 -14.14 16.10 -3.35
C ASN A 47 -15.66 16.09 -3.10
N ALA A 48 -16.45 15.51 -4.02
CA ALA A 48 -17.87 15.29 -3.80
C ALA A 48 -18.09 14.24 -2.71
N ALA A 49 -17.33 13.13 -2.71
CA ALA A 49 -17.43 12.12 -1.65
C ALA A 49 -17.22 12.71 -0.25
N ALA A 50 -16.19 13.54 -0.07
CA ALA A 50 -15.97 14.25 1.18
C ALA A 50 -17.17 15.10 1.61
N ARG A 51 -17.67 15.96 0.70
CA ARG A 51 -18.75 16.89 1.00
C ARG A 51 -20.10 16.19 1.20
N CYS A 52 -20.50 15.36 0.25
CA CYS A 52 -21.81 14.71 0.22
C CYS A 52 -21.96 13.65 1.31
N ALA A 53 -20.86 13.00 1.72
CA ALA A 53 -20.88 12.09 2.87
C ALA A 53 -20.80 12.81 4.22
N GLY A 54 -20.68 14.14 4.24
CA GLY A 54 -20.55 14.93 5.47
C GLY A 54 -19.22 14.72 6.21
N LEU A 55 -18.16 14.28 5.51
CA LEU A 55 -16.85 14.07 6.10
C LEU A 55 -16.11 15.40 6.26
N LYS A 56 -15.61 15.69 7.46
CA LYS A 56 -14.67 16.80 7.73
C LYS A 56 -13.25 16.51 7.22
N ARG A 57 -13.12 16.00 6.00
CA ARG A 57 -11.87 15.56 5.36
C ARG A 57 -11.76 16.14 3.95
N THR A 58 -10.54 16.33 3.46
CA THR A 58 -10.35 16.67 2.03
C THR A 58 -10.62 15.47 1.14
N GLY A 59 -11.03 15.70 -0.11
CA GLY A 59 -11.13 14.63 -1.10
C GLY A 59 -9.80 13.91 -1.34
N LYS A 60 -8.66 14.61 -1.23
CA LYS A 60 -7.33 13.98 -1.25
C LYS A 60 -7.16 12.98 -0.10
N SER A 61 -7.60 13.33 1.12
CA SER A 61 -7.59 12.44 2.28
C SER A 61 -8.49 11.23 2.06
N CYS A 62 -9.72 11.43 1.57
CA CYS A 62 -10.66 10.35 1.27
C CYS A 62 -10.08 9.37 0.23
N ARG A 63 -9.52 9.89 -0.88
CA ARG A 63 -8.83 9.08 -1.89
C ARG A 63 -7.72 8.24 -1.28
N LEU A 64 -6.85 8.88 -0.49
CA LEU A 64 -5.71 8.21 0.11
C LEU A 64 -6.18 7.13 1.08
N ARG A 65 -7.20 7.40 1.89
CA ARG A 65 -7.76 6.43 2.83
C ARG A 65 -8.37 5.24 2.11
N TRP A 66 -9.18 5.49 1.09
CA TRP A 66 -9.79 4.43 0.28
C TRP A 66 -8.73 3.51 -0.33
N LEU A 67 -7.83 4.08 -1.13
CA LEU A 67 -6.85 3.32 -1.91
C LEU A 67 -5.81 2.57 -1.06
N ASN A 68 -5.54 3.02 0.17
CA ASN A 68 -4.51 2.41 1.01
C ASN A 68 -5.05 1.52 2.14
N TYR A 69 -6.34 1.60 2.48
CA TYR A 69 -6.86 0.94 3.68
C TYR A 69 -8.26 0.36 3.57
N LEU A 70 -9.17 0.97 2.80
CA LEU A 70 -10.59 0.57 2.80
C LEU A 70 -10.98 -0.27 1.59
N ARG A 71 -10.31 -0.07 0.45
CA ARG A 71 -10.63 -0.80 -0.77
C ARG A 71 -10.51 -2.32 -0.53
N PRO A 72 -11.49 -3.14 -0.95
CA PRO A 72 -11.56 -4.56 -0.59
C PRO A 72 -10.37 -5.41 -1.03
N ASP A 73 -9.69 -5.02 -2.11
CA ASP A 73 -8.54 -5.72 -2.65
C ASP A 73 -7.24 -5.45 -1.87
N VAL A 74 -7.23 -4.49 -0.93
CA VAL A 74 -6.06 -4.20 -0.10
C VAL A 74 -5.90 -5.24 1.00
N ARG A 75 -4.79 -5.96 0.97
CA ARG A 75 -4.45 -7.01 1.92
C ARG A 75 -3.94 -6.40 3.24
N ARG A 76 -4.51 -6.86 4.35
CA ARG A 76 -4.11 -6.43 5.70
C ARG A 76 -3.01 -7.32 6.26
N GLY A 77 -2.11 -6.72 7.06
CA GLY A 77 -1.07 -7.42 7.82
C GLY A 77 0.34 -7.23 7.27
N ASN A 78 1.30 -7.93 7.88
CA ASN A 78 2.72 -7.80 7.60
C ASN A 78 3.09 -8.28 6.19
N ILE A 79 4.13 -7.68 5.59
CA ILE A 79 4.74 -8.16 4.35
C ILE A 79 5.37 -9.55 4.61
N THR A 80 4.85 -10.57 3.93
CA THR A 80 5.28 -11.97 4.00
C THR A 80 6.70 -12.16 3.44
N LEU A 81 7.38 -13.26 3.77
CA LEU A 81 8.75 -13.50 3.30
C LEU A 81 8.85 -13.52 1.77
N GLN A 82 7.84 -14.06 1.09
CA GLN A 82 7.73 -14.10 -0.36
C GLN A 82 7.57 -12.70 -0.95
N GLU A 83 6.67 -11.89 -0.37
CA GLU A 83 6.51 -10.48 -0.78
C GLU A 83 7.80 -9.69 -0.52
N GLN A 84 8.50 -9.95 0.59
CA GLN A 84 9.79 -9.32 0.87
C GLN A 84 10.81 -9.63 -0.22
N LEU A 85 10.98 -10.90 -0.58
CA LEU A 85 11.91 -11.32 -1.63
C LEU A 85 11.58 -10.62 -2.95
N LEU A 86 10.30 -10.63 -3.33
CA LEU A 86 9.83 -10.02 -4.57
C LEU A 86 10.06 -8.49 -4.58
N ILE A 87 9.83 -7.80 -3.46
CA ILE A 87 10.11 -6.36 -3.33
C ILE A 87 11.60 -6.09 -3.55
N LEU A 88 12.48 -6.86 -2.89
CA LEU A 88 13.93 -6.67 -3.03
C LEU A 88 14.39 -6.92 -4.47
N GLU A 89 13.86 -7.96 -5.12
CA GLU A 89 14.19 -8.26 -6.51
C GLU A 89 13.71 -7.18 -7.46
N LEU A 90 12.44 -6.79 -7.40
CA LEU A 90 11.89 -5.79 -8.32
C LEU A 90 12.52 -4.41 -8.11
N HIS A 91 12.86 -4.06 -6.86
CA HIS A 91 13.63 -2.85 -6.58
C HIS A 91 15.02 -2.89 -7.19
N SER A 92 15.72 -4.03 -7.16
CA SER A 92 17.04 -4.17 -7.80
C SER A 92 17.01 -3.91 -9.31
N ARG A 93 15.84 -4.08 -9.94
CA ARG A 93 15.60 -3.90 -11.38
C ARG A 93 15.12 -2.51 -11.74
N TRP A 94 14.16 -1.97 -10.99
CA TRP A 94 13.46 -0.72 -11.33
C TRP A 94 13.68 0.42 -10.34
N GLY A 95 14.43 0.20 -9.26
CA GLY A 95 14.64 1.17 -8.20
C GLY A 95 13.33 1.61 -7.55
N ASN A 96 13.21 2.92 -7.25
CA ASN A 96 12.11 3.50 -6.49
C ASN A 96 10.78 3.66 -7.29
N ARG A 97 10.52 2.78 -8.27
CA ARG A 97 9.30 2.77 -9.09
C ARG A 97 8.17 2.01 -8.36
N TRP A 98 7.79 2.49 -7.18
CA TRP A 98 6.89 1.78 -6.25
C TRP A 98 5.57 1.33 -6.87
N SER A 99 4.92 2.19 -7.66
CA SER A 99 3.66 1.86 -8.32
C SER A 99 3.83 0.77 -9.38
N LYS A 100 4.99 0.68 -10.05
CA LYS A 100 5.33 -0.42 -10.96
C LYS A 100 5.56 -1.72 -10.18
N ILE A 101 6.27 -1.65 -9.04
CA ILE A 101 6.51 -2.80 -8.17
C ILE A 101 5.18 -3.35 -7.61
N ALA A 102 4.27 -2.47 -7.18
CA ALA A 102 2.97 -2.85 -6.62
C ALA A 102 2.10 -3.68 -7.56
N GLN A 103 2.23 -3.49 -8.88
CA GLN A 103 1.52 -4.30 -9.88
C GLN A 103 1.85 -5.80 -9.81
N TYR A 104 2.99 -6.17 -9.22
CA TYR A 104 3.45 -7.56 -9.07
C TYR A 104 3.16 -8.13 -7.67
N LEU A 105 2.60 -7.33 -6.75
CA LEU A 105 2.21 -7.77 -5.42
C LEU A 105 0.70 -7.62 -5.23
N PRO A 106 -0.10 -8.64 -5.61
CA PRO A 106 -1.55 -8.60 -5.48
C PRO A 106 -2.00 -8.18 -4.08
N GLY A 107 -2.83 -7.15 -4.03
CA GLY A 107 -3.36 -6.57 -2.80
C GLY A 107 -2.37 -5.77 -1.95
N ARG A 108 -1.15 -5.52 -2.41
CA ARG A 108 -0.22 -4.57 -1.77
C ARG A 108 -0.19 -3.25 -2.50
N THR A 109 -0.12 -2.19 -1.72
CA THR A 109 -0.03 -0.82 -2.21
C THR A 109 1.42 -0.37 -2.38
N ASP A 110 1.63 0.60 -3.25
CA ASP A 110 2.94 1.24 -3.42
C ASP A 110 3.42 1.91 -2.12
N ASN A 111 2.50 2.43 -1.31
CA ASN A 111 2.79 2.99 -0.01
C ASN A 111 3.30 1.95 0.99
N GLU A 112 2.70 0.76 1.05
CA GLU A 112 3.19 -0.35 1.88
C GLU A 112 4.59 -0.79 1.46
N ILE A 113 4.85 -0.93 0.17
CA ILE A 113 6.16 -1.34 -0.36
C ILE A 113 7.23 -0.29 -0.02
N LYS A 114 6.93 0.99 -0.27
CA LYS A 114 7.78 2.11 0.11
C LYS A 114 8.00 2.17 1.63
N ASN A 115 7.00 1.83 2.44
CA ASN A 115 7.12 1.77 3.89
C ASN A 115 8.02 0.62 4.34
N TYR A 116 7.88 -0.57 3.75
CA TYR A 116 8.76 -1.70 3.99
C TYR A 116 10.23 -1.33 3.67
N TRP A 117 10.48 -0.72 2.51
CA TRP A 117 11.82 -0.29 2.13
C TRP A 117 12.42 0.70 3.15
N ARG A 118 11.68 1.74 3.53
CA ARG A 118 12.15 2.75 4.50
C ARG A 118 12.42 2.18 5.89
N THR A 119 11.53 1.33 6.38
CA THR A 119 11.57 0.87 7.78
C THR A 119 12.45 -0.36 7.99
N ARG A 120 12.60 -1.21 6.98
CA ARG A 120 13.38 -2.45 7.06
C ARG A 120 14.69 -2.35 6.29
N VAL A 121 14.62 -2.05 5.00
CA VAL A 121 15.78 -2.11 4.09
C VAL A 121 16.78 -0.98 4.36
N GLN A 122 16.31 0.27 4.39
CA GLN A 122 17.19 1.41 4.70
C GLN A 122 17.75 1.33 6.13
N LYS A 123 17.00 0.76 7.08
CA LYS A 123 17.48 0.55 8.44
C LYS A 123 18.67 -0.42 8.48
N GLN A 124 18.65 -1.49 7.66
CA GLN A 124 19.78 -2.40 7.54
C GLN A 124 20.99 -1.75 6.87
N ALA A 125 20.80 -0.94 5.83
CA ALA A 125 21.89 -0.18 5.21
C ALA A 125 22.62 0.70 6.23
N LYS A 126 21.85 1.42 7.06
CA LYS A 126 22.37 2.22 8.18
C LYS A 126 23.14 1.40 9.21
N GLN A 127 22.66 0.19 9.54
CA GLN A 127 23.36 -0.72 10.45
C GLN A 127 24.69 -1.21 9.88
N LEU A 128 24.75 -1.41 8.56
CA LEU A 128 25.97 -1.75 7.83
C LEU A 128 26.87 -0.53 7.54
N LYS A 129 26.49 0.67 8.03
CA LYS A 129 27.21 1.94 7.80
C LYS A 129 27.48 2.22 6.32
N CYS A 130 26.57 1.82 5.44
CA CYS A 130 26.69 2.01 3.99
C CYS A 130 25.44 2.68 3.41
N ASP A 131 25.60 3.34 2.26
CA ASP A 131 24.46 3.89 1.52
C ASP A 131 23.65 2.77 0.86
N VAL A 132 22.33 2.95 0.78
CA VAL A 132 21.41 1.96 0.19
C VAL A 132 21.65 1.74 -1.31
N ASN A 133 22.30 2.68 -2.00
CA ASN A 133 22.66 2.56 -3.42
C ASN A 133 24.13 2.14 -3.60
N SER A 134 24.90 2.00 -2.51
CA SER A 134 26.29 1.59 -2.57
C SER A 134 26.44 0.19 -3.18
N LYS A 135 27.60 -0.07 -3.80
CA LYS A 135 27.94 -1.41 -4.30
C LYS A 135 27.93 -2.43 -3.15
N GLN A 136 28.51 -2.05 -2.00
CA GLN A 136 28.54 -2.88 -0.80
C GLN A 136 27.14 -3.33 -0.36
N PHE A 137 26.17 -2.42 -0.30
CA PHE A 137 24.80 -2.77 0.08
C PHE A 137 24.13 -3.68 -0.96
N ARG A 138 24.30 -3.37 -2.24
CA ARG A 138 23.75 -4.18 -3.34
C ARG A 138 24.32 -5.60 -3.33
N ASP A 139 25.62 -5.75 -3.09
CA ASP A 139 26.29 -7.05 -2.99
C ASP A 139 25.81 -7.81 -1.75
N ALA A 140 25.72 -7.14 -0.58
CA ALA A 140 25.17 -7.76 0.63
C ALA A 140 23.71 -8.22 0.44
N MET A 141 22.89 -7.42 -0.24
CA MET A 141 21.52 -7.80 -0.58
C MET A 141 21.50 -9.05 -1.48
N ARG A 142 22.27 -9.03 -2.57
CA ARG A 142 22.27 -10.07 -3.60
C ARG A 142 22.85 -11.40 -3.13
N TYR A 143 23.99 -11.36 -2.44
CA TYR A 143 24.76 -12.56 -2.11
C TYR A 143 24.54 -13.08 -0.70
N ILE A 144 23.96 -12.27 0.21
CA ILE A 144 23.77 -12.67 1.61
C ILE A 144 22.29 -12.65 1.97
N TRP A 145 21.62 -11.52 1.80
CA TRP A 145 20.26 -11.35 2.33
C TRP A 145 19.21 -12.13 1.52
N MET A 146 19.18 -11.96 0.19
CA MET A 146 18.22 -12.67 -0.66
C MET A 146 18.36 -14.21 -0.55
N PRO A 147 19.57 -14.81 -0.60
CA PRO A 147 19.72 -16.26 -0.42
C PRO A 147 19.20 -16.76 0.93
N ARG A 148 19.55 -16.07 2.04
CA ARG A 148 19.03 -16.41 3.37
C ARG A 148 17.52 -16.28 3.47
N LEU A 149 16.93 -15.30 2.78
CA LEU A 149 15.48 -15.14 2.73
C LEU A 149 14.82 -16.30 1.97
N VAL A 150 15.42 -16.75 0.87
CA VAL A 150 14.98 -17.94 0.13
C VAL A 150 15.04 -19.19 1.00
N GLU A 151 16.12 -19.40 1.74
CA GLU A 151 16.25 -20.51 2.69
C GLU A 151 15.12 -20.49 3.74
N ARG A 152 14.83 -19.32 4.32
CA ARG A 152 13.73 -19.15 5.27
C ARG A 152 12.37 -19.44 4.65
N ILE A 153 12.14 -19.03 3.40
CA ILE A 153 10.90 -19.34 2.67
C ILE A 153 10.76 -20.85 2.48
N ARG A 154 11.83 -21.53 2.04
CA ARG A 154 11.85 -22.99 1.84
C ARG A 154 11.53 -23.72 3.14
N ALA A 155 12.19 -23.33 4.23
CA ALA A 155 11.94 -23.89 5.56
C ALA A 155 10.51 -23.67 6.06
N ALA A 156 9.90 -22.52 5.75
CA ALA A 156 8.56 -22.18 6.23
C ALA A 156 7.40 -22.79 5.41
N THR A 157 7.61 -23.07 4.12
CA THR A 157 6.48 -23.41 3.21
C THR A 157 6.48 -24.83 2.67
N GLY A 158 7.59 -25.58 2.71
CA GLY A 158 7.66 -26.93 2.13
C GLY A 158 7.30 -27.02 0.63
N SER A 159 6.97 -25.91 -0.04
CA SER A 159 6.36 -25.86 -1.37
C SER A 159 7.19 -25.00 -2.30
N SER A 160 7.77 -25.66 -3.30
CA SER A 160 8.68 -25.10 -4.30
C SER A 160 7.99 -24.17 -5.31
N GLY A 161 6.66 -24.26 -5.44
CA GLY A 161 5.90 -23.59 -6.51
C GLY A 161 5.87 -22.06 -6.42
N SER A 162 5.80 -21.50 -5.21
CA SER A 162 5.77 -20.04 -5.01
C SER A 162 7.12 -19.37 -5.30
N ILE A 163 8.24 -20.09 -5.14
CA ILE A 163 9.58 -19.61 -5.47
C ILE A 163 9.78 -19.60 -6.99
N HIS A 164 9.28 -20.63 -7.70
CA HIS A 164 9.43 -20.74 -9.14
C HIS A 164 8.84 -19.54 -9.89
N ARG A 165 7.69 -19.02 -9.45
CA ARG A 165 7.06 -17.83 -10.07
C ARG A 165 7.86 -16.54 -9.82
N ILE A 166 8.52 -16.41 -8.67
CA ILE A 166 9.44 -15.29 -8.38
C ILE A 166 10.70 -15.40 -9.25
N LEU A 167 11.28 -16.59 -9.37
CA LEU A 167 12.46 -16.84 -10.23
C LEU A 167 12.15 -16.64 -11.72
N GLN A 168 10.95 -16.97 -12.19
CA GLN A 168 10.55 -16.72 -13.59
C GLN A 168 10.50 -15.23 -13.93
N LEU A 169 10.18 -14.36 -12.98
CA LEU A 169 10.27 -12.92 -13.20
C LEU A 169 11.71 -12.46 -13.44
N GLN A 170 12.74 -13.21 -13.03
CA GLN A 170 14.14 -12.87 -13.31
C GLN A 170 14.52 -13.03 -14.79
N GLN A 171 13.72 -13.75 -15.60
CA GLN A 171 14.05 -14.09 -16.99
C GLN A 171 13.32 -13.24 -18.03
N GLN A 172 12.48 -12.28 -17.62
CA GLN A 172 11.80 -11.41 -18.58
C GLN A 172 12.77 -10.33 -19.10
N PRO A 173 12.88 -10.14 -20.43
CA PRO A 173 13.71 -9.09 -21.03
C PRO A 173 13.20 -7.69 -20.62
N GLN A 174 14.15 -6.76 -20.54
CA GLN A 174 13.97 -5.38 -20.06
C GLN A 174 13.03 -4.55 -20.94
#